data_AF-A0A800FHX7-F1
#
_entry.id   AF-A0A800FHX7-F1
#
_cell.length_a   1.000
_cell.length_b   1.000
_cell.length_c   1.000
_cell.angle_alpha   90.00
_cell.angle_beta   90.00
_cell.angle_gamma   90.00
#
_symmetry.space_group_name_H-M   'P 1'
#
loop_
_entity.id
_entity.type
_entity.pdbx_description
1 polymer ?
#
loop_
_entity_poly.entity_id
_entity_poly.type
_entity_poly.pdbx_seq_one_letter_code
_entity_poly.pdbx_strand_id
1 'polypeptide(L)' 'MVKSWIEKRDAKKEHQIKINPKRFADMPAGIMMLIPTPKIIDDYIKEIHTGSFVNLKQLRR' A
#
# COMPACT_ATOMS: atom_id res chain seq x y z
N MET A 1 9.47 19.24 -13.32
CA MET A 1 8.05 19.30 -12.89
C MET A 1 7.76 18.15 -11.93
N VAL A 2 6.94 18.40 -10.90
CA VAL A 2 6.50 17.37 -9.96
C VAL A 2 5.42 16.53 -10.65
N LYS A 3 5.57 15.20 -10.64
CA LYS A 3 4.55 14.29 -11.19
C LYS A 3 3.21 14.47 -10.44
N SER A 4 2.13 14.56 -11.19
CA SER A 4 0.76 14.45 -10.71
C SER A 4 0.50 13.10 -10.05
N TRP A 5 -0.62 12.99 -9.34
CA TRP A 5 -1.03 11.72 -8.76
C TRP A 5 -1.28 10.65 -9.83
N ILE A 6 -1.90 11.00 -10.95
CA ILE A 6 -2.22 10.06 -12.04
C ILE A 6 -0.93 9.49 -12.62
N GLU A 7 0.07 10.34 -12.88
CA GLU A 7 1.39 9.91 -13.35
C GLU A 7 2.13 9.02 -12.35
N LYS A 8 1.91 9.20 -11.03
CA LYS A 8 2.49 8.33 -9.99
C LYS A 8 1.78 6.99 -9.93
N ARG A 9 0.45 6.94 -10.09
CA ARG A 9 -0.34 5.71 -10.12
C ARG A 9 -0.02 4.87 -11.34
N ASP A 10 0.02 5.50 -12.51
CA ASP A 10 0.19 4.81 -13.80
C ASP A 10 1.68 4.59 -14.14
N ALA A 11 2.58 4.96 -13.23
CA ALA A 11 3.99 4.60 -13.33
C ALA A 11 4.13 3.07 -13.34
N LYS A 12 4.85 2.54 -14.34
CA LYS A 12 5.19 1.12 -14.49
C LYS A 12 6.20 0.67 -13.44
N LYS A 13 5.79 0.66 -12.17
CA LYS A 13 6.57 0.13 -11.05
C LYS A 13 6.05 -1.25 -10.71
N GLU A 14 6.96 -2.12 -10.29
CA GLU A 14 6.61 -3.41 -9.71
C GLU A 14 6.45 -3.27 -8.19
N HIS A 15 5.56 -4.10 -7.64
CA HIS A 15 5.47 -4.25 -6.20
C HIS A 15 6.71 -5.01 -5.69
N GLN A 16 7.02 -4.84 -4.41
CA GLN A 16 8.16 -5.52 -3.80
C GLN A 16 7.72 -6.25 -2.56
N ILE A 17 8.37 -7.38 -2.27
CA ILE A 17 8.28 -8.04 -0.98
C ILE A 17 9.60 -7.79 -0.25
N LYS A 18 9.52 -7.27 0.98
CA LYS A 18 10.71 -7.00 1.80
C LYS A 18 10.54 -7.55 3.20
N ILE A 19 11.65 -7.94 3.81
CA ILE A 19 11.70 -8.22 5.24
C ILE A 19 12.02 -6.91 5.94
N ASN A 20 11.16 -6.51 6.89
CA ASN A 20 11.39 -5.29 7.67
C ASN A 20 12.34 -5.59 8.83
N PRO A 21 13.58 -5.05 8.86
CA PRO A 21 14.56 -5.39 9.90
C PRO A 21 14.23 -4.76 11.26
N LYS A 22 13.39 -3.74 11.30
CA LYS A 22 13.02 -2.99 12.52
C LYS A 22 11.52 -3.03 12.74
N ARG A 23 11.09 -2.93 13.99
CA ARG A 23 9.67 -2.71 14.30
C ARG A 23 9.23 -1.35 13.75
N PHE A 24 8.09 -1.31 13.07
CA PHE A 24 7.50 -0.07 12.56
C PHE A 24 5.98 -0.09 12.71
N ALA A 25 5.40 0.99 13.23
CA ALA A 25 3.98 1.04 13.59
C ALA A 25 3.58 -0.18 14.45
N ASP A 26 2.58 -0.94 14.00
CA ASP A 26 2.06 -2.17 14.61
C ASP A 26 2.68 -3.45 14.04
N MET A 27 3.72 -3.34 13.21
CA MET A 27 4.39 -4.46 12.54
C MET A 27 5.68 -4.88 13.27
N PRO A 28 5.85 -6.17 13.66
CA PRO A 28 7.07 -6.64 14.32
C PRO A 28 8.29 -6.61 13.39
N ALA A 29 9.48 -6.64 13.98
CA ALA A 29 10.72 -6.82 13.22
C ALA A 29 10.78 -8.24 12.65
N GLY A 30 11.39 -8.40 11.47
CA GLY A 30 11.54 -9.67 10.78
C GLY A 30 10.34 -10.09 9.94
N ILE A 31 9.24 -9.33 9.91
CA ILE A 31 8.09 -9.70 9.07
C ILE A 31 8.38 -9.47 7.59
N MET A 32 7.80 -10.34 6.77
CA MET A 32 7.69 -10.15 5.33
C MET A 32 6.52 -9.21 5.04
N MET A 33 6.77 -8.13 4.31
CA MET A 33 5.78 -7.12 3.97
C MET A 33 5.72 -6.86 2.47
N LEU A 34 4.50 -6.67 1.96
CA LEU A 34 4.26 -6.14 0.63
C LEU A 34 4.47 -4.62 0.64
N ILE A 35 5.25 -4.13 -0.32
CA ILE A 35 5.33 -2.73 -0.69
C ILE A 35 4.50 -2.58 -1.97
N PRO A 36 3.20 -2.20 -1.85
CA PRO A 36 2.31 -2.13 -2.99
C PRO A 36 2.66 -0.92 -3.87
N THR A 37 2.31 -1.02 -5.14
CA THR A 37 2.32 0.13 -6.05
C THR A 37 1.12 1.03 -5.76
N PRO A 38 1.14 2.33 -6.13
CA PRO A 38 -0.03 3.17 -5.94
C PRO A 38 -1.25 2.67 -6.73
N LYS A 39 -1.04 1.94 -7.83
CA LYS A 39 -2.12 1.28 -8.59
C LYS A 39 -2.83 0.20 -7.77
N ILE A 40 -2.09 -0.66 -7.07
CA ILE A 40 -2.68 -1.69 -6.19
C ILE A 40 -3.56 -1.05 -5.12
N ILE A 41 -3.10 0.06 -4.52
CA ILE A 41 -3.89 0.78 -3.52
C ILE A 41 -5.12 1.45 -4.14
N ASP A 42 -4.99 2.05 -5.33
CA ASP A 42 -6.13 2.66 -6.06
C ASP A 42 -7.21 1.62 -6.38
N ASP A 43 -6.81 0.43 -6.82
CA ASP A 43 -7.73 -0.66 -7.15
C ASP A 43 -8.41 -1.19 -5.88
N TYR A 44 -7.67 -1.39 -4.78
CA TYR A 44 -8.24 -1.76 -3.47
C TYR A 44 -9.27 -0.75 -2.96
N ILE A 45 -8.98 0.56 -3.05
CA ILE A 45 -9.90 1.61 -2.58
C ILE A 45 -11.23 1.58 -3.35
N LYS A 46 -11.19 1.28 -4.66
CA LYS A 46 -12.40 1.18 -5.49
C LYS A 46 -13.29 -0.01 -5.13
N GLU A 47 -12.74 -1.04 -4.49
CA GLU A 47 -13.49 -2.20 -3.99
C GLU A 47 -14.16 -1.95 -2.63
N ILE A 48 -13.84 -0.83 -1.97
CA ILE A 48 -14.49 -0.45 -0.71
C ILE A 48 -15.93 -0.02 -1.00
N HIS A 49 -16.88 -0.82 -0.53
CA HIS A 49 -18.30 -0.56 -0.71
C HIS A 49 -18.74 0.71 0.02
N THR A 50 -19.70 1.44 -0.56
CA THR A 50 -20.28 2.63 0.06
C THR A 50 -20.81 2.33 1.45
N GLY A 51 -20.49 3.19 2.43
CA GLY A 51 -20.84 2.98 3.84
C GLY A 51 -19.90 2.04 4.59
N SER A 52 -18.92 1.43 3.92
CA SER A 52 -17.84 0.67 4.55
C SER A 52 -16.62 1.56 4.80
N PHE A 53 -15.93 1.30 5.90
CA PHE A 53 -14.73 2.04 6.28
C PHE A 53 -13.59 1.07 6.53
N VAL A 54 -12.43 1.37 5.94
CA VAL A 54 -11.20 0.61 6.13
C VAL A 54 -10.18 1.52 6.81
N ASN A 55 -9.63 1.08 7.93
CA ASN A 55 -8.55 1.77 8.62
C ASN A 55 -7.17 1.24 8.19
N LEU A 56 -6.11 1.96 8.56
CA LEU A 56 -4.74 1.62 8.19
C LEU A 56 -4.27 0.27 8.73
N LYS A 57 -4.80 -0.22 9.86
CA LYS A 57 -4.44 -1.54 10.38
C LYS A 57 -5.06 -2.66 9.54
N GLN A 58 -6.27 -2.45 9.03
CA GLN A 58 -6.93 -3.37 8.11
C GLN A 58 -6.21 -3.43 6.77
N LEU A 59 -5.76 -2.28 6.24
CA LEU A 59 -5.01 -2.21 4.98
C LEU A 59 -3.64 -2.92 5.04
N ARG A 60 -3.03 -3.05 6.23
CA ARG A 60 -1.70 -3.65 6.43
C ARG A 60 -1.72 -5.17 6.62
N ARG A 61 -2.90 -5.78 6.74
CA ARG A 61 -3.05 -7.24 6.85
C ARG A 61 -2.97 -7.88 5.47
#